data_AF-A0A8B3RGI2-F1
#
_entry.id   AF-A0A8B3RGI2-F1
#
_cell.length_a   1.000
_cell.length_b   1.000
_cell.length_c   1.000
_cell.angle_alpha   90.00
_cell.angle_beta   90.00
_cell.angle_gamma   90.00
#
_symmetry.space_group_name_H-M   'P 1'
#
loop_
_entity.id
_entity.type
_entity.pdbx_description
1 polymer ?
#
loop_
_entity_poly.entity_id
_entity_poly.type
_entity_poly.pdbx_seq_one_letter_code
_entity_poly.pdbx_strand_id
1 'polypeptide(L)'
;MSIPLILASRSKPRRDLLFHAGICPTIRVSHVDEPGVIAKAAVGAGVSVDDLPIATKVMVLAQAKANAVYQAYKDVAEVSTNAHGDEVTGFPLEAAQSTADSAHTDDAQTRDFSGVEFPVRTQPIQDTVVETHGLTNAKVGPLILGCDSMFLLDGKAYGKPHTEQIARERLELMSGASGELFTGHCLIDFASGRMVTGVSRAVIHFAEFSELMIDRYIATGEPLEVAGSFTLDGFGGAYIDSIEGDPSGIIGLSLPLARELVQELGIDWTDLWNVARDEQFPQPLSSVKALPPKENVHQPGDGWVDCACGRKHWGTNGAAGVLLARRDQETGEVTHIVMQHRAAWSAEGGTWGIPGGAIADGESPIEGALREAYEEANITPADIEVVGSYCEDHGPWAYTTVFAFEKPGHEVHPRANDDESMEIEWVPIAEVPNLKLLTAMRADWPRFEKRLNEIASTYQGR
;
A
#
# COMPACT_ATOMS: atom_id res chain seq x y z
N MET A 1 -17.38 7.35 12.09
CA MET A 1 -16.54 6.72 11.07
C MET A 1 -15.64 5.74 11.78
N SER A 2 -15.41 4.57 11.22
CA SER A 2 -14.46 3.61 11.76
C SER A 2 -13.04 4.20 11.73
N ILE A 3 -12.21 3.80 12.69
CA ILE A 3 -10.79 4.16 12.70
C ILE A 3 -10.07 3.24 11.70
N PRO A 4 -9.36 3.79 10.70
CA PRO A 4 -8.66 2.97 9.72
C PRO A 4 -7.54 2.13 10.37
N LEU A 5 -7.39 0.89 9.89
CA LEU A 5 -6.30 0.00 10.26
C LEU A 5 -5.39 -0.23 9.06
N ILE A 6 -4.11 0.06 9.23
CA ILE A 6 -3.04 -0.23 8.28
C ILE A 6 -2.34 -1.52 8.73
N LEU A 7 -2.31 -2.54 7.88
CA LEU A 7 -1.55 -3.76 8.10
C LEU A 7 -0.17 -3.62 7.46
N ALA A 8 0.88 -3.57 8.28
CA ALA A 8 2.28 -3.53 7.88
C ALA A 8 2.78 -4.93 7.42
N SER A 9 2.08 -5.57 6.50
CA SER A 9 2.36 -6.95 6.07
C SER A 9 1.74 -7.30 4.72
N ARG A 10 2.48 -8.03 3.88
CA ARG A 10 1.93 -8.70 2.67
C ARG A 10 1.22 -10.03 2.94
N SER A 11 1.04 -10.41 4.21
CA SER A 11 0.50 -11.73 4.57
C SER A 11 -1.00 -11.82 4.30
N LYS A 12 -1.38 -12.58 3.27
CA LYS A 12 -2.77 -12.89 2.95
C LYS A 12 -3.53 -13.51 4.15
N PRO A 13 -2.99 -14.50 4.89
CA PRO A 13 -3.67 -15.04 6.08
C PRO A 13 -3.98 -13.98 7.15
N ARG A 14 -3.06 -13.05 7.42
CA ARG A 14 -3.29 -11.97 8.42
C ARG A 14 -4.40 -11.02 7.97
N ARG A 15 -4.38 -10.63 6.70
CA ARG A 15 -5.41 -9.79 6.09
C ARG A 15 -6.78 -10.45 6.12
N ASP A 16 -6.86 -11.70 5.66
CA ASP A 16 -8.12 -12.44 5.60
C ASP A 16 -8.67 -12.66 7.01
N LEU A 17 -7.81 -12.88 8.02
CA LEU A 17 -8.22 -12.97 9.41
C LEU A 17 -8.83 -11.65 9.95
N LEU A 18 -8.21 -10.49 9.66
CA LEU A 18 -8.77 -9.18 10.01
C LEU A 18 -10.12 -8.94 9.33
N PHE A 19 -10.22 -9.28 8.04
CA PHE A 19 -11.45 -9.10 7.27
C PHE A 19 -12.62 -9.89 7.87
N HIS A 20 -12.40 -11.18 8.18
CA HIS A 20 -13.43 -11.98 8.86
C HIS A 20 -13.73 -11.49 10.29
N ALA A 21 -12.84 -10.71 10.90
CA ALA A 21 -13.06 -10.04 12.18
C ALA A 21 -13.79 -8.68 12.06
N GLY A 22 -14.25 -8.32 10.84
CA GLY A 22 -15.00 -7.11 10.56
C GLY A 22 -14.14 -5.90 10.14
N ILE A 23 -12.85 -6.11 9.87
CA ILE A 23 -11.89 -5.05 9.59
C ILE A 23 -11.25 -5.29 8.22
N CYS A 24 -11.50 -4.44 7.24
CA CYS A 24 -10.78 -4.37 5.98
C CYS A 24 -9.57 -3.45 6.17
N PRO A 25 -8.35 -4.00 6.35
CA PRO A 25 -7.17 -3.17 6.52
C PRO A 25 -6.68 -2.64 5.18
N THR A 26 -6.08 -1.46 5.23
CA THR A 26 -5.21 -0.96 4.17
C THR A 26 -3.86 -1.67 4.26
N ILE A 27 -3.36 -2.23 3.15
CA ILE A 27 -2.12 -3.00 3.15
C ILE A 27 -0.93 -2.10 2.84
N ARG A 28 0.07 -2.06 3.73
CA ARG A 28 1.33 -1.37 3.47
C ARG A 28 2.49 -2.33 3.70
N VAL A 29 3.29 -2.58 2.66
CA VAL A 29 4.40 -3.53 2.78
C VAL A 29 5.58 -2.83 3.44
N SER A 30 6.01 -3.33 4.60
CA SER A 30 7.22 -2.86 5.26
C SER A 30 8.47 -3.55 4.70
N HIS A 31 9.45 -2.79 4.23
CA HIS A 31 10.77 -3.32 3.90
C HIS A 31 11.69 -3.20 5.12
N VAL A 32 12.01 -4.33 5.74
CA VAL A 32 12.83 -4.38 6.96
C VAL A 32 13.97 -5.37 6.77
N ASP A 33 15.19 -4.97 7.14
CA ASP A 33 16.33 -5.88 7.30
C ASP A 33 16.15 -6.72 8.57
N GLU A 34 15.38 -7.80 8.47
CA GLU A 34 15.06 -8.68 9.61
C GLU A 34 16.32 -9.25 10.29
N PRO A 35 17.34 -9.76 9.56
CA PRO A 35 18.60 -10.18 10.17
C PRO A 35 19.31 -9.06 10.94
N GLY A 36 19.37 -7.85 10.37
CA GLY A 36 19.97 -6.69 11.02
C GLY A 36 19.24 -6.27 12.30
N VAL A 37 17.90 -6.31 12.30
CA VAL A 37 17.07 -6.01 13.47
C VAL A 37 17.33 -7.02 14.60
N ILE A 38 17.35 -8.32 14.28
CA ILE A 38 17.64 -9.37 15.27
C ILE A 38 19.07 -9.24 15.81
N ALA A 39 20.05 -9.00 14.94
CA ALA A 39 21.45 -8.84 15.36
C ALA A 39 21.62 -7.65 16.31
N LYS A 40 20.98 -6.51 16.01
CA LYS A 40 20.98 -5.33 16.88
C LYS A 40 20.34 -5.63 18.25
N ALA A 41 19.23 -6.37 18.27
CA ALA A 41 18.58 -6.77 19.51
C ALA A 41 19.46 -7.71 20.35
N ALA A 42 20.14 -8.68 19.72
CA ALA A 42 21.07 -9.59 20.38
C ALA A 42 22.26 -8.84 21.01
N VAL A 43 22.85 -7.89 20.28
CA VAL A 43 23.91 -7.02 20.79
C VAL A 43 23.41 -6.21 21.99
N GLY A 44 22.21 -5.61 21.90
CA GLY A 44 21.62 -4.84 22.99
C GLY A 44 21.34 -5.66 24.26
N ALA A 45 21.03 -6.95 24.09
CA ALA A 45 20.82 -7.89 25.19
C ALA A 45 22.12 -8.58 25.69
N GLY A 46 23.25 -8.38 25.02
CA GLY A 46 24.52 -9.00 25.39
C GLY A 46 24.57 -10.52 25.14
N VAL A 47 23.80 -11.02 24.19
CA VAL A 47 23.70 -12.46 23.84
C VAL A 47 24.01 -12.69 22.36
N SER A 48 24.22 -13.95 21.97
CA SER A 48 24.28 -14.31 20.55
C SER A 48 22.89 -14.23 19.89
N VAL A 49 22.85 -14.18 18.55
CA VAL A 49 21.58 -14.23 17.82
C VAL A 49 20.81 -15.51 18.11
N ASP A 50 21.50 -16.64 18.25
CA ASP A 50 20.86 -17.94 18.51
C ASP A 50 20.26 -17.98 19.93
N ASP A 51 20.92 -17.36 20.90
CA ASP A 51 20.50 -17.31 22.30
C ASP A 51 19.42 -16.25 22.59
N LEU A 52 19.15 -15.34 21.65
CA LEU A 52 18.12 -14.32 21.82
C LEU A 52 16.73 -15.01 21.91
N PRO A 53 15.94 -14.76 22.97
CA PRO A 53 14.64 -15.41 23.15
C PRO A 53 13.72 -15.18 21.95
N ILE A 54 13.00 -16.21 21.50
CA ILE A 54 12.12 -16.11 20.33
C ILE A 54 11.04 -15.04 20.51
N ALA A 55 10.44 -14.97 21.70
CA ALA A 55 9.48 -13.92 22.02
C ALA A 55 10.06 -12.51 21.79
N THR A 56 11.36 -12.31 22.08
CA THR A 56 12.05 -11.05 21.77
C THR A 56 12.23 -10.87 20.27
N LYS A 57 12.67 -11.91 19.54
CA LYS A 57 12.85 -11.87 18.07
C LYS A 57 11.57 -11.43 17.35
N VAL A 58 10.45 -12.10 17.59
CA VAL A 58 9.18 -11.76 16.93
C VAL A 58 8.68 -10.38 17.32
N MET A 59 8.89 -9.96 18.57
CA MET A 59 8.48 -8.63 19.03
C MET A 59 9.28 -7.51 18.35
N VAL A 60 10.62 -7.61 18.28
CA VAL A 60 11.43 -6.57 17.64
C VAL A 60 11.19 -6.50 16.13
N LEU A 61 10.89 -7.62 15.48
CA LEU A 61 10.52 -7.65 14.07
C LEU A 61 9.14 -7.03 13.83
N ALA A 62 8.13 -7.39 14.63
CA ALA A 62 6.81 -6.77 14.55
C ALA A 62 6.89 -5.25 14.75
N GLN A 63 7.70 -4.81 15.71
CA GLN A 63 7.96 -3.40 15.97
C GLN A 63 8.68 -2.71 14.81
N ALA A 64 9.71 -3.33 14.22
CA ALA A 64 10.42 -2.76 13.08
C ALA A 64 9.50 -2.59 11.86
N LYS A 65 8.62 -3.57 11.61
CA LYS A 65 7.63 -3.53 10.51
C LYS A 65 6.63 -2.39 10.68
N ALA A 66 6.05 -2.25 11.88
CA ALA A 66 5.13 -1.15 12.19
C ALA A 66 5.83 0.22 12.09
N ASN A 67 7.05 0.35 12.61
CA ASN A 67 7.79 1.61 12.58
C ASN A 67 8.20 2.04 11.16
N ALA A 68 8.52 1.10 10.28
CA ALA A 68 8.83 1.42 8.89
C ALA A 68 7.63 2.10 8.20
N VAL A 69 6.43 1.55 8.38
CA VAL A 69 5.19 2.16 7.86
C VAL A 69 4.87 3.47 8.57
N TYR A 70 5.03 3.54 9.89
CA TYR A 70 4.84 4.78 10.64
C TYR A 70 5.74 5.92 10.14
N GLN A 71 7.00 5.64 9.85
CA GLN A 71 7.93 6.64 9.31
C GLN A 71 7.51 7.08 7.90
N ALA A 72 7.10 6.16 7.02
CA ALA A 72 6.60 6.53 5.70
C ALA A 72 5.39 7.48 5.78
N TYR A 73 4.44 7.23 6.69
CA TYR A 73 3.31 8.14 6.90
C TYR A 73 3.72 9.48 7.51
N LYS A 74 4.77 9.52 8.34
CA LYS A 74 5.33 10.78 8.82
C LYS A 74 5.94 11.60 7.70
N ASP A 75 6.65 10.97 6.78
CA ASP A 75 7.25 11.65 5.63
C ASP A 75 6.15 12.21 4.71
N VAL A 76 5.07 11.46 4.49
CA VAL A 76 3.85 11.94 3.78
C VAL A 76 3.23 13.13 4.51
N ALA A 77 3.05 13.05 5.83
CA ALA A 77 2.47 14.12 6.64
C ALA A 77 3.29 15.41 6.57
N GLU A 78 4.62 15.28 6.65
CA GLU A 78 5.56 16.39 6.56
C GLU A 78 5.49 17.07 5.19
N VAL A 79 5.51 16.29 4.10
CA VAL A 79 5.42 16.82 2.73
C VAL A 79 4.07 17.48 2.47
N SER A 80 2.98 16.84 2.89
CA SER A 80 1.62 17.39 2.75
C SER A 80 1.46 18.70 3.52
N THR A 81 1.95 18.77 4.76
CA THR A 81 1.91 20.00 5.58
C THR A 81 2.74 21.14 4.98
N ASN A 82 3.87 20.80 4.34
CA ASN A 82 4.76 21.76 3.70
C ASN A 82 4.41 22.04 2.23
N ALA A 83 3.34 21.45 1.71
CA ALA A 83 2.86 21.70 0.36
C ALA A 83 2.60 23.20 0.17
N HIS A 84 2.97 23.72 -1.00
CA HIS A 84 2.80 25.14 -1.32
C HIS A 84 2.47 25.36 -2.78
N GLY A 85 2.16 26.62 -3.13
CA GLY A 85 1.59 26.97 -4.42
C GLY A 85 0.07 26.90 -4.41
N ASP A 86 -0.48 26.74 -5.60
CA ASP A 86 -1.93 26.78 -5.82
C ASP A 86 -2.47 25.36 -6.07
N GLU A 87 -3.65 25.10 -5.51
CA GLU A 87 -4.56 24.10 -6.03
C GLU A 87 -5.46 24.73 -7.08
N VAL A 88 -5.61 24.03 -8.20
CA VAL A 88 -6.53 24.43 -9.27
C VAL A 88 -7.52 23.32 -9.58
N THR A 89 -8.81 23.61 -9.44
CA THR A 89 -9.89 22.66 -9.72
C THR A 89 -10.61 23.04 -11.01
N GLY A 90 -10.62 22.12 -11.97
CA GLY A 90 -11.41 22.20 -13.20
C GLY A 90 -12.74 21.47 -13.06
N PHE A 91 -13.82 22.03 -13.60
CA PHE A 91 -15.17 21.44 -13.54
C PHE A 91 -15.74 21.11 -14.94
N PRO A 92 -15.26 20.06 -15.64
CA PRO A 92 -15.71 19.71 -16.99
C PRO A 92 -17.22 19.49 -17.13
N LEU A 93 -17.89 18.97 -16.09
CA LEU A 93 -19.34 18.72 -16.15
C LEU A 93 -20.18 19.98 -16.02
N GLU A 94 -19.68 21.05 -15.40
CA GLU A 94 -20.37 22.35 -15.39
C GLU A 94 -20.44 22.92 -16.83
N ALA A 95 -19.41 22.70 -17.64
CA ALA A 95 -19.40 23.10 -19.06
C ALA A 95 -20.31 22.23 -19.93
N ALA A 96 -20.32 20.91 -19.72
CA ALA A 96 -21.13 19.97 -20.51
C ALA A 96 -22.65 20.18 -20.34
N GLN A 97 -23.10 20.73 -19.20
CA GLN A 97 -24.51 21.10 -19.00
C GLN A 97 -24.94 22.31 -19.86
N SER A 98 -24.00 23.07 -20.42
CA SER A 98 -24.28 24.25 -21.26
C SER A 98 -24.38 23.93 -22.76
N THR A 99 -23.87 22.79 -23.21
CA THR A 99 -23.86 22.36 -24.62
C THR A 99 -24.63 21.05 -24.77
N ALA A 100 -25.95 21.16 -24.90
CA ALA A 100 -26.79 20.05 -25.35
C ALA A 100 -26.56 19.82 -26.85
N ASP A 101 -25.57 19.02 -27.22
CA ASP A 101 -25.56 18.17 -28.43
C ASP A 101 -24.15 17.61 -28.70
N SER A 102 -23.93 16.34 -28.36
CA SER A 102 -23.22 15.38 -29.23
C SER A 102 -23.09 14.03 -28.51
N ALA A 103 -24.00 13.10 -28.82
CA ALA A 103 -23.80 11.69 -28.51
C ALA A 103 -22.84 11.09 -29.54
N HIS A 104 -21.54 11.06 -29.23
CA HIS A 104 -20.58 10.20 -29.91
C HIS A 104 -20.15 9.10 -28.94
N THR A 105 -20.60 7.88 -29.24
CA THR A 105 -20.12 6.65 -28.62
C THR A 105 -18.79 6.29 -29.26
N ASP A 106 -17.70 6.58 -28.55
CA ASP A 106 -16.38 6.03 -28.82
C ASP A 106 -16.05 5.02 -27.72
N ASP A 107 -15.42 3.90 -28.07
CA ASP A 107 -15.09 2.80 -27.16
C ASP A 107 -13.91 3.13 -26.20
N ALA A 108 -13.46 4.40 -26.18
CA ALA A 108 -12.41 4.88 -25.30
C ALA A 108 -12.89 5.02 -23.83
N GLN A 109 -12.01 4.76 -22.86
CA GLN A 109 -12.36 4.78 -21.43
C GLN A 109 -12.46 6.20 -20.82
N THR A 110 -11.90 7.24 -21.45
CA THR A 110 -11.79 8.62 -20.89
C THR A 110 -12.36 9.72 -21.80
N ARG A 111 -13.31 10.53 -21.32
CA ARG A 111 -13.99 11.55 -22.16
C ARG A 111 -12.98 12.58 -22.55
N ASP A 112 -12.76 12.71 -23.85
CA ASP A 112 -11.83 13.70 -24.37
C ASP A 112 -12.44 15.08 -24.20
N PHE A 113 -12.00 15.79 -23.16
CA PHE A 113 -12.31 17.20 -22.94
C PHE A 113 -11.29 18.12 -23.63
N SER A 114 -10.42 17.58 -24.50
CA SER A 114 -9.50 18.41 -25.27
C SER A 114 -10.28 19.45 -26.08
N GLY A 115 -9.88 20.71 -25.93
CA GLY A 115 -10.52 21.84 -26.59
C GLY A 115 -11.84 22.33 -25.98
N VAL A 116 -12.32 21.76 -24.87
CA VAL A 116 -13.46 22.29 -24.11
C VAL A 116 -12.95 23.25 -23.02
N GLU A 117 -13.42 24.50 -23.04
CA GLU A 117 -13.23 25.43 -21.91
C GLU A 117 -14.26 25.13 -20.83
N PHE A 118 -13.79 24.95 -19.60
CA PHE A 118 -14.65 24.72 -18.43
C PHE A 118 -14.25 25.64 -17.28
N PRO A 119 -15.16 25.91 -16.33
CA PRO A 119 -14.85 26.72 -15.16
C PRO A 119 -13.67 26.14 -14.38
N VAL A 120 -12.77 27.03 -13.96
CA VAL A 120 -11.62 26.71 -13.14
C VAL A 120 -11.67 27.57 -11.88
N ARG A 121 -11.39 26.98 -10.72
CA ARG A 121 -11.27 27.68 -9.44
C ARG A 121 -9.88 27.44 -8.89
N THR A 122 -9.32 28.46 -8.25
CA THR A 122 -7.96 28.43 -7.71
C THR A 122 -7.98 28.83 -6.25
N GLN A 123 -7.27 28.10 -5.41
CA GLN A 123 -7.05 28.42 -4.00
C GLN A 123 -5.63 28.03 -3.57
N PRO A 124 -5.09 28.60 -2.50
CA PRO A 124 -3.84 28.11 -1.91
C PRO A 124 -3.96 26.63 -1.56
N ILE A 125 -2.96 25.81 -1.92
CA ILE A 125 -3.01 24.37 -1.66
C ILE A 125 -3.13 24.04 -0.15
N GLN A 126 -2.63 24.93 0.72
CA GLN A 126 -2.75 24.75 2.17
C GLN A 126 -4.19 24.80 2.65
N ASP A 127 -5.06 25.56 1.98
CA ASP A 127 -6.48 25.61 2.33
C ASP A 127 -7.09 24.23 2.05
N THR A 128 -6.76 23.59 0.92
CA THR A 128 -7.17 22.21 0.65
C THR A 128 -6.63 21.22 1.66
N VAL A 129 -5.34 21.30 2.03
CA VAL A 129 -4.73 20.40 3.05
C VAL A 129 -5.44 20.52 4.40
N VAL A 130 -5.92 21.71 4.76
CA VAL A 130 -6.68 21.95 5.99
C VAL A 130 -8.13 21.49 5.88
N GLU A 131 -8.76 21.64 4.72
CA GLU A 131 -10.15 21.28 4.48
C GLU A 131 -10.34 19.76 4.27
N THR A 132 -9.40 19.12 3.58
CA THR A 132 -9.42 17.67 3.32
C THR A 132 -8.99 16.88 4.56
N HIS A 133 -9.86 15.98 4.99
CA HIS A 133 -9.58 15.10 6.12
C HIS A 133 -8.81 13.89 5.61
N GLY A 134 -7.49 13.91 5.76
CA GLY A 134 -6.60 12.79 5.44
C GLY A 134 -6.27 11.92 6.65
N LEU A 135 -5.57 10.81 6.40
CA LEU A 135 -5.08 9.89 7.44
C LEU A 135 -4.07 10.58 8.37
N THR A 136 -3.26 11.50 7.84
CA THR A 136 -2.15 12.10 8.60
C THR A 136 -2.59 13.22 9.54
N ASN A 137 -3.77 13.80 9.32
CA ASN A 137 -4.34 14.86 10.16
C ASN A 137 -5.45 14.33 11.10
N ALA A 138 -5.64 13.01 11.15
CA ALA A 138 -6.62 12.37 12.02
C ALA A 138 -6.30 12.62 13.51
N LYS A 139 -7.35 12.75 14.34
CA LYS A 139 -7.19 12.94 15.80
C LYS A 139 -6.91 11.62 16.54
N VAL A 140 -7.28 10.51 15.93
CA VAL A 140 -7.07 9.14 16.39
C VAL A 140 -6.84 8.30 15.13
N GLY A 141 -5.82 7.44 15.18
CA GLY A 141 -5.43 6.61 14.06
C GLY A 141 -4.75 7.40 12.92
N PRO A 142 -4.61 6.77 11.73
CA PRO A 142 -4.84 5.35 11.51
C PRO A 142 -4.00 4.49 12.46
N LEU A 143 -4.51 3.31 12.82
CA LEU A 143 -3.73 2.34 13.59
C LEU A 143 -2.82 1.57 12.64
N ILE A 144 -1.55 1.42 13.00
CA ILE A 144 -0.55 0.68 12.21
C ILE A 144 -0.19 -0.60 12.95
N LEU A 145 -0.50 -1.74 12.35
CA LEU A 145 -0.27 -3.07 12.92
C LEU A 145 0.87 -3.80 12.22
N GLY A 146 1.95 -4.02 12.94
CA GLY A 146 3.05 -4.92 12.56
C GLY A 146 2.91 -6.27 13.26
N CYS A 147 3.19 -7.35 12.54
CA CYS A 147 3.19 -8.72 13.09
C CYS A 147 4.35 -9.54 12.54
N ASP A 148 4.90 -10.40 13.39
CA ASP A 148 5.90 -11.39 13.01
C ASP A 148 5.68 -12.71 13.76
N SER A 149 6.06 -13.85 13.17
CA SER A 149 5.72 -15.18 13.69
C SER A 149 6.87 -16.16 13.49
N MET A 150 7.16 -16.96 14.52
CA MET A 150 8.18 -18.02 14.47
C MET A 150 7.66 -19.31 15.11
N PHE A 151 7.87 -20.43 14.42
CA PHE A 151 7.56 -21.78 14.89
C PHE A 151 8.79 -22.46 15.48
N LEU A 152 8.61 -23.11 16.62
CA LEU A 152 9.61 -23.86 17.35
C LEU A 152 9.21 -25.32 17.47
N LEU A 153 10.16 -26.20 17.18
CA LEU A 153 10.08 -27.62 17.50
C LEU A 153 11.34 -27.99 18.28
N ASP A 154 11.17 -28.62 19.45
CA ASP A 154 12.27 -28.94 20.38
C ASP A 154 13.23 -27.76 20.66
N GLY A 155 12.66 -26.57 20.86
CA GLY A 155 13.41 -25.34 21.15
C GLY A 155 14.14 -24.71 19.95
N LYS A 156 14.01 -25.29 18.74
CA LYS A 156 14.65 -24.77 17.52
C LYS A 156 13.64 -24.11 16.61
N ALA A 157 13.97 -22.91 16.13
CA ALA A 157 13.14 -22.19 15.18
C ALA A 157 13.31 -22.75 13.75
N TYR A 158 12.20 -22.98 13.05
CA TYR A 158 12.21 -23.46 11.66
C TYR A 158 11.55 -22.43 10.73
N GLY A 159 12.30 -21.99 9.70
CA GLY A 159 11.79 -21.14 8.63
C GLY A 159 10.95 -21.90 7.61
N LYS A 160 10.87 -21.42 6.37
CA LYS A 160 10.24 -22.16 5.26
C LYS A 160 11.17 -23.27 4.73
N PRO A 161 10.66 -24.46 4.33
CA PRO A 161 11.53 -25.52 3.81
C PRO A 161 12.06 -25.26 2.40
N HIS A 162 11.25 -24.65 1.52
CA HIS A 162 11.49 -24.42 0.09
C HIS A 162 11.76 -25.66 -0.78
N THR A 163 12.07 -26.81 -0.18
CA THR A 163 12.38 -28.06 -0.87
C THR A 163 11.61 -29.19 -0.24
N GLU A 164 11.20 -30.15 -1.07
CA GLU A 164 10.49 -31.35 -0.62
C GLU A 164 11.29 -32.15 0.41
N GLN A 165 12.61 -32.21 0.23
CA GLN A 165 13.49 -32.94 1.13
C GLN A 165 13.51 -32.34 2.54
N ILE A 166 13.72 -31.02 2.65
CA ILE A 166 13.69 -30.33 3.95
C ILE A 166 12.29 -30.40 4.57
N ALA A 167 11.23 -30.32 3.76
CA ALA A 167 9.86 -30.43 4.24
C ALA A 167 9.59 -31.82 4.83
N ARG A 168 10.05 -32.88 4.16
CA ARG A 168 9.94 -34.26 4.66
C ARG A 168 10.64 -34.45 6.00
N GLU A 169 11.91 -34.04 6.09
CA GLU A 169 12.69 -34.15 7.33
C GLU A 169 11.98 -33.44 8.50
N ARG A 170 11.38 -32.27 8.25
CA ARG A 170 10.63 -31.53 9.28
C ARG A 170 9.31 -32.20 9.64
N LEU A 171 8.55 -32.68 8.67
CA LEU A 171 7.29 -33.40 8.93
C LEU A 171 7.54 -34.69 9.72
N GLU A 172 8.62 -35.42 9.43
CA GLU A 172 9.02 -36.60 10.20
C GLU A 172 9.35 -36.26 11.65
N LEU A 173 10.02 -35.12 11.91
CA LEU A 173 10.28 -34.64 13.28
C LEU A 173 9.02 -34.17 14.00
N MET A 174 8.05 -33.61 13.28
CA MET A 174 6.80 -33.09 13.85
C MET A 174 5.79 -34.20 14.19
N SER A 175 5.87 -35.35 13.53
CA SER A 175 4.94 -36.47 13.69
C SER A 175 4.80 -36.90 15.16
N GLY A 176 3.61 -36.76 15.73
CA GLY A 176 3.32 -37.10 17.12
C GLY A 176 3.97 -36.18 18.17
N ALA A 177 4.64 -35.12 17.73
CA ALA A 177 5.33 -34.17 18.59
C ALA A 177 4.48 -32.93 18.87
N SER A 178 5.00 -32.05 19.73
CA SER A 178 4.41 -30.75 20.01
C SER A 178 5.37 -29.64 19.63
N GLY A 179 4.85 -28.57 19.04
CA GLY A 179 5.61 -27.37 18.71
C GLY A 179 5.01 -26.12 19.35
N GLU A 180 5.79 -25.06 19.41
CA GLU A 180 5.37 -23.76 19.94
C GLU A 180 5.39 -22.71 18.84
N LEU A 181 4.33 -21.94 18.70
CA LEU A 181 4.31 -20.77 17.84
C LEU A 181 4.27 -19.50 18.69
N PHE A 182 5.17 -18.57 18.38
CA PHE A 182 5.16 -17.22 18.92
C PHE A 182 4.81 -16.25 17.80
N THR A 183 3.84 -15.37 18.06
CA THR A 183 3.52 -14.25 17.18
C THR A 183 3.61 -12.96 17.96
N GLY A 184 4.52 -12.07 17.54
CA GLY A 184 4.69 -10.73 18.08
C GLY A 184 3.79 -9.73 17.36
N HIS A 185 3.31 -8.74 18.11
CA HIS A 185 2.42 -7.69 17.65
C HIS A 185 2.97 -6.33 18.08
N CYS A 186 2.93 -5.37 17.18
CA CYS A 186 3.17 -3.97 17.47
C CYS A 186 2.03 -3.15 16.87
N LEU A 187 1.40 -2.32 17.69
CA LEU A 187 0.32 -1.43 17.28
C LEU A 187 0.73 0.01 17.59
N ILE A 188 0.67 0.87 16.59
CA ILE A 188 0.98 2.30 16.71
C ILE A 188 -0.27 3.10 16.37
N ASP A 189 -0.70 4.00 17.24
CA ASP A 189 -1.66 5.05 16.88
C ASP A 189 -0.89 6.21 16.22
N PHE A 190 -1.11 6.43 14.93
CA PHE A 190 -0.36 7.44 14.17
C PHE A 190 -0.52 8.83 14.78
N ALA A 191 -1.76 9.23 15.10
CA ALA A 191 -2.10 10.55 15.59
C ALA A 191 -1.39 10.91 16.91
N SER A 192 -1.33 9.98 17.87
CA SER A 192 -0.66 10.22 19.15
C SER A 192 0.81 9.79 19.19
N GLY A 193 1.26 8.97 18.23
CA GLY A 193 2.56 8.32 18.24
C GLY A 193 2.71 7.26 19.34
N ARG A 194 1.65 6.92 20.08
CA ARG A 194 1.70 5.89 21.12
C ARG A 194 1.83 4.52 20.47
N MET A 195 2.72 3.71 21.05
CA MET A 195 3.03 2.37 20.59
C MET A 195 2.86 1.39 21.73
N VAL A 196 2.17 0.28 21.45
CA VAL A 196 1.98 -0.84 22.37
C VAL A 196 2.36 -2.14 21.67
N THR A 197 2.86 -3.11 22.43
CA THR A 197 3.40 -4.36 21.88
C THR A 197 3.01 -5.55 22.75
N GLY A 198 2.85 -6.71 22.14
CA GLY A 198 2.59 -7.96 22.84
C GLY A 198 3.11 -9.17 22.08
N VAL A 199 3.14 -10.32 22.74
CA VAL A 199 3.48 -11.61 22.11
C VAL A 199 2.44 -12.64 22.51
N SER A 200 1.78 -13.22 21.52
CA SER A 200 0.95 -14.41 21.70
C SER A 200 1.79 -15.68 21.58
N ARG A 201 1.43 -16.71 22.34
CA ARG A 201 2.04 -18.05 22.30
C ARG A 201 0.96 -19.10 22.19
N ALA A 202 1.19 -20.10 21.34
CA ALA A 202 0.36 -21.30 21.26
C ALA A 202 1.24 -22.56 21.20
N VAL A 203 0.77 -23.65 21.80
CA VAL A 203 1.35 -24.98 21.67
C VAL A 203 0.45 -25.79 20.73
N ILE A 204 1.04 -26.42 19.73
CA ILE A 204 0.37 -27.23 18.72
C ILE A 204 0.78 -28.68 18.95
N HIS A 205 -0.20 -29.56 19.13
CA HIS A 205 0.01 -31.00 19.27
C HIS A 205 -0.35 -31.68 17.96
N PHE A 206 0.61 -32.33 17.31
CA PHE A 206 0.43 -32.97 16.02
C PHE A 206 0.07 -34.44 16.18
N ALA A 207 -0.78 -34.93 15.27
CA ALA A 207 -1.04 -36.36 15.12
C ALA A 207 0.21 -37.11 14.62
N GLU A 208 0.18 -38.44 14.68
CA GLU A 208 1.19 -39.25 13.98
C GLU A 208 1.01 -39.17 12.46
N PHE A 209 2.11 -38.99 11.74
CA PHE A 209 2.13 -38.86 10.29
C PHE A 209 2.62 -40.16 9.66
N SER A 210 1.80 -40.77 8.79
CA SER A 210 2.27 -41.87 7.95
C SER A 210 3.11 -41.36 6.78
N GLU A 211 4.05 -42.16 6.27
CA GLU A 211 4.85 -41.80 5.09
C GLU A 211 3.98 -41.39 3.90
N LEU A 212 2.88 -42.13 3.66
CA LEU A 212 1.93 -41.82 2.60
C LEU A 212 1.24 -40.46 2.80
N MET A 213 0.99 -40.06 4.05
CA MET A 213 0.44 -38.75 4.36
C MET A 213 1.47 -37.66 4.03
N ILE A 214 2.71 -37.82 4.50
CA ILE A 214 3.80 -36.87 4.27
C ILE A 214 3.99 -36.65 2.76
N ASP A 215 4.05 -37.73 1.97
CA ASP A 215 4.15 -37.67 0.51
C ASP A 215 3.03 -36.86 -0.12
N ARG A 216 1.78 -37.15 0.28
CA ARG A 216 0.61 -36.45 -0.25
C ARG A 216 0.57 -34.99 0.16
N TYR A 217 0.98 -34.69 1.39
CA TYR A 217 0.97 -33.32 1.88
C TYR A 217 2.04 -32.48 1.18
N ILE A 218 3.25 -33.01 1.01
CA ILE A 218 4.32 -32.36 0.21
C ILE A 218 3.86 -32.12 -1.23
N ALA A 219 3.16 -33.08 -1.85
CA ALA A 219 2.63 -32.95 -3.19
C ALA A 219 1.59 -31.83 -3.36
N THR A 220 0.99 -31.32 -2.26
CA THR A 220 0.12 -30.13 -2.32
C THR A 220 0.91 -28.83 -2.54
N GLY A 221 2.21 -28.84 -2.24
CA GLY A 221 3.07 -27.65 -2.24
C GLY A 221 2.92 -26.76 -1.00
N GLU A 222 1.84 -26.88 -0.23
CA GLU A 222 1.60 -26.08 0.99
C GLU A 222 2.79 -26.10 1.98
N PRO A 223 3.35 -27.27 2.38
CA PRO A 223 4.39 -27.28 3.42
C PRO A 223 5.70 -26.64 2.98
N LEU A 224 5.91 -26.38 1.67
CA LEU A 224 7.15 -25.81 1.14
C LEU A 224 7.27 -24.31 1.41
N GLU A 225 6.13 -23.61 1.48
CA GLU A 225 6.06 -22.14 1.49
C GLU A 225 5.64 -21.53 2.83
N VAL A 226 5.47 -22.36 3.86
CA VAL A 226 5.01 -21.95 5.19
C VAL A 226 6.04 -22.26 6.26
N ALA A 227 6.17 -21.34 7.23
CA ALA A 227 7.07 -21.54 8.37
C ALA A 227 6.55 -22.70 9.23
N GLY A 228 7.43 -23.63 9.59
CA GLY A 228 7.04 -24.84 10.33
C GLY A 228 6.37 -25.93 9.50
N SER A 229 6.22 -25.79 8.18
CA SER A 229 5.67 -26.83 7.29
C SER A 229 4.21 -27.22 7.56
N PHE A 230 3.43 -26.36 8.21
CA PHE A 230 1.99 -26.57 8.38
C PHE A 230 1.20 -25.27 8.30
N THR A 231 -0.10 -25.40 8.05
CA THR A 231 -1.08 -24.31 8.23
C THR A 231 -2.24 -24.80 9.10
N LEU A 232 -2.83 -23.91 9.89
CA LEU A 232 -4.00 -24.25 10.71
C LEU A 232 -5.28 -24.36 9.88
N ASP A 233 -5.39 -23.53 8.85
CA ASP A 233 -6.58 -23.31 8.02
C ASP A 233 -6.48 -23.95 6.61
N GLY A 234 -5.38 -24.66 6.33
CA GLY A 234 -5.16 -25.40 5.08
C GLY A 234 -5.10 -26.92 5.26
N PHE A 235 -4.36 -27.61 4.39
CA PHE A 235 -4.29 -29.07 4.35
C PHE A 235 -3.69 -29.69 5.61
N GLY A 236 -2.74 -28.98 6.26
CA GLY A 236 -2.11 -29.43 7.50
C GLY A 236 -3.06 -29.47 8.71
N GLY A 237 -4.13 -28.67 8.69
CA GLY A 237 -5.01 -28.48 9.85
C GLY A 237 -5.69 -29.75 10.36
N ALA A 238 -5.95 -30.72 9.46
CA ALA A 238 -6.56 -32.01 9.82
C ALA A 238 -5.64 -32.93 10.66
N TYR A 239 -4.36 -32.59 10.76
CA TYR A 239 -3.34 -33.36 11.50
C TYR A 239 -2.87 -32.66 12.78
N ILE A 240 -3.65 -31.67 13.24
CA ILE A 240 -3.48 -31.02 14.54
C ILE A 240 -4.51 -31.63 15.50
N ASP A 241 -4.04 -32.39 16.48
CA ASP A 241 -4.91 -33.06 17.47
C ASP A 241 -5.48 -32.06 18.48
N SER A 242 -4.66 -31.10 18.93
CA SER A 242 -5.10 -30.06 19.85
C SER A 242 -4.19 -28.83 19.85
N ILE A 243 -4.73 -27.72 20.33
CA ILE A 243 -4.03 -26.45 20.48
C ILE A 243 -4.23 -25.95 21.91
N GLU A 244 -3.15 -25.53 22.56
CA GLU A 244 -3.18 -24.78 23.82
C GLU A 244 -2.75 -23.34 23.56
N GLY A 245 -3.54 -22.36 23.98
CA GLY A 245 -3.27 -20.94 23.71
C GLY A 245 -4.19 -20.38 22.64
N ASP A 246 -3.67 -19.51 21.77
CA ASP A 246 -4.47 -18.77 20.79
C ASP A 246 -4.32 -19.31 19.35
N PRO A 247 -5.38 -19.91 18.77
CA PRO A 247 -5.38 -20.38 17.39
C PRO A 247 -5.16 -19.28 16.34
N SER A 248 -5.66 -18.06 16.57
CA SER A 248 -5.49 -16.96 15.62
C SER A 248 -4.03 -16.50 15.54
N GLY A 249 -3.32 -16.57 16.67
CA GLY A 249 -1.86 -16.42 16.74
C GLY A 249 -1.10 -17.40 15.84
N ILE A 250 -1.64 -18.61 15.61
CA ILE A 250 -1.03 -19.64 14.74
C ILE A 250 -1.09 -19.24 13.26
N ILE A 251 -2.20 -18.61 12.84
CA ILE A 251 -2.37 -18.05 11.48
C ILE A 251 -1.38 -16.89 11.23
N GLY A 252 -0.91 -16.27 12.32
CA GLY A 252 0.13 -15.23 12.30
C GLY A 252 -0.33 -13.88 12.83
N LEU A 253 -1.53 -13.80 13.41
CA LEU A 253 -2.05 -12.61 14.10
C LEU A 253 -3.08 -13.04 15.17
N SER A 254 -2.71 -12.91 16.44
CA SER A 254 -3.63 -13.05 17.58
C SER A 254 -4.68 -11.93 17.60
N LEU A 255 -5.95 -12.27 17.34
CA LEU A 255 -7.07 -11.33 17.44
C LEU A 255 -7.36 -10.92 18.90
N PRO A 256 -7.36 -11.84 19.89
CA PRO A 256 -7.53 -11.46 21.30
C PRO A 256 -6.48 -10.48 21.79
N LEU A 257 -5.20 -10.72 21.46
CA LEU A 257 -4.11 -9.80 21.83
C LEU A 257 -4.20 -8.49 21.07
N ALA A 258 -4.50 -8.50 19.76
CA ALA A 258 -4.70 -7.28 18.99
C ALA A 258 -5.81 -6.40 19.61
N ARG A 259 -6.93 -7.01 20.02
CA ARG A 259 -8.00 -6.32 20.74
C ARG A 259 -7.53 -5.70 22.05
N GLU A 260 -6.74 -6.42 22.85
CA GLU A 260 -6.18 -5.90 24.12
C GLU A 260 -5.26 -4.71 23.87
N LEU A 261 -4.38 -4.79 22.86
CA LEU A 261 -3.49 -3.68 22.46
C LEU A 261 -4.27 -2.45 21.98
N VAL A 262 -5.35 -2.64 21.22
CA VAL A 262 -6.26 -1.54 20.81
C VAL A 262 -6.88 -0.87 22.05
N GLN A 263 -7.31 -1.66 23.03
CA GLN A 263 -7.86 -1.16 24.29
C GLN A 263 -6.82 -0.41 25.14
N GLU A 264 -5.56 -0.84 25.15
CA GLU A 264 -4.46 -0.10 25.82
C GLU A 264 -4.22 1.28 25.19
N LEU A 265 -4.48 1.44 23.90
CA LEU A 265 -4.48 2.74 23.23
C LEU A 265 -5.70 3.61 23.58
N GLY A 266 -6.71 3.04 24.25
CA GLY A 266 -7.94 3.72 24.64
C GLY A 266 -9.02 3.71 23.55
N ILE A 267 -8.92 2.78 22.60
CA ILE A 267 -9.83 2.62 21.46
C ILE A 267 -10.66 1.35 21.69
N ASP A 268 -11.93 1.36 21.30
CA ASP A 268 -12.74 0.13 21.30
C ASP A 268 -12.49 -0.67 20.03
N TRP A 269 -12.42 -1.99 20.13
CA TRP A 269 -12.21 -2.84 18.94
C TRP A 269 -13.30 -2.67 17.88
N THR A 270 -14.53 -2.40 18.29
CA THR A 270 -15.65 -2.17 17.38
C THR A 270 -15.54 -0.84 16.63
N ASP A 271 -14.70 0.10 17.08
CA ASP A 271 -14.39 1.32 16.32
C ASP A 271 -13.59 0.99 15.04
N LEU A 272 -13.00 -0.20 14.93
CA LEU A 272 -12.28 -0.64 13.73
C LEU A 272 -13.19 -1.27 12.67
N TRP A 273 -14.45 -1.56 12.99
CA TRP A 273 -15.33 -2.28 12.07
C TRP A 273 -15.77 -1.41 10.89
N ASN A 274 -15.33 -1.82 9.69
CA ASN A 274 -15.63 -1.16 8.42
C ASN A 274 -16.13 -2.14 7.33
N VAL A 275 -16.41 -3.40 7.70
CA VAL A 275 -16.88 -4.45 6.78
C VAL A 275 -18.35 -4.80 7.05
N ALA A 276 -19.17 -4.81 6.00
CA ALA A 276 -20.53 -5.34 6.07
C ALA A 276 -20.55 -6.89 5.98
N ARG A 277 -21.58 -7.52 6.55
CA ARG A 277 -21.65 -8.99 6.69
C ARG A 277 -21.57 -9.78 5.37
N ASP A 278 -22.03 -9.21 4.28
CA ASP A 278 -22.10 -9.79 2.93
C ASP A 278 -20.99 -9.27 1.99
N GLU A 279 -20.11 -8.41 2.50
CA GLU A 279 -18.99 -7.87 1.76
C GLU A 279 -17.89 -8.93 1.59
N GLN A 280 -17.26 -8.93 0.42
CA GLN A 280 -16.11 -9.79 0.12
C GLN A 280 -14.86 -8.91 0.08
N PHE A 281 -13.73 -9.45 0.54
CA PHE A 281 -12.46 -8.74 0.38
C PHE A 281 -12.25 -8.45 -1.13
N PRO A 282 -11.84 -7.23 -1.52
CA PRO A 282 -11.59 -6.88 -2.91
C PRO A 282 -10.82 -7.98 -3.66
N GLN A 283 -11.44 -8.51 -4.72
CA GLN A 283 -10.87 -9.57 -5.56
C GLN A 283 -10.34 -8.99 -6.86
N PRO A 284 -9.33 -9.64 -7.48
CA PRO A 284 -8.91 -9.30 -8.83
C PRO A 284 -10.05 -9.38 -9.83
N LEU A 285 -10.30 -8.28 -10.55
CA LEU A 285 -11.28 -8.26 -11.64
C LEU A 285 -10.80 -9.19 -12.76
N SER A 286 -11.54 -10.28 -12.98
CA SER A 286 -11.16 -11.38 -13.88
C SER A 286 -11.40 -11.11 -15.37
N SER A 287 -11.48 -9.85 -15.83
CA SER A 287 -12.05 -9.51 -17.14
C SER A 287 -11.11 -8.86 -18.16
N VAL A 288 -9.78 -8.99 -18.04
CA VAL A 288 -8.84 -8.44 -19.04
C VAL A 288 -8.18 -9.57 -19.85
N LYS A 289 -7.95 -9.35 -21.15
CA LYS A 289 -7.31 -10.27 -22.11
C LYS A 289 -5.90 -10.74 -21.69
N ALA A 290 -5.28 -10.03 -20.75
CA ALA A 290 -4.11 -10.43 -20.01
C ALA A 290 -4.47 -10.29 -18.52
N LEU A 291 -4.34 -11.37 -17.75
CA LEU A 291 -4.63 -11.34 -16.32
C LEU A 291 -3.54 -10.53 -15.61
N PRO A 292 -3.88 -9.65 -14.65
CA PRO A 292 -2.89 -9.08 -13.77
C PRO A 292 -2.15 -10.20 -13.02
N PRO A 293 -0.91 -9.98 -12.59
CA PRO A 293 -0.18 -10.94 -11.76
C PRO A 293 -1.02 -11.35 -10.54
N LYS A 294 -0.91 -12.63 -10.14
CA LYS A 294 -1.64 -13.18 -8.99
C LYS A 294 -1.27 -12.52 -7.66
N GLU A 295 -0.19 -11.75 -7.63
CA GLU A 295 0.39 -11.14 -6.44
C GLU A 295 -0.04 -9.67 -6.22
N ASN A 296 -0.79 -9.06 -7.16
CA ASN A 296 -1.30 -7.69 -6.97
C ASN A 296 -2.25 -7.65 -5.77
N VAL A 297 -1.93 -6.76 -4.82
CA VAL A 297 -2.72 -6.57 -3.61
C VAL A 297 -3.78 -5.53 -3.90
N HIS A 298 -5.03 -5.98 -4.09
CA HIS A 298 -6.17 -5.06 -4.12
C HIS A 298 -6.41 -4.41 -2.76
N GLN A 299 -6.68 -3.12 -2.78
CA GLN A 299 -6.83 -2.29 -1.59
C GLN A 299 -8.21 -1.64 -1.51
N PRO A 300 -8.68 -1.24 -0.31
CA PRO A 300 -9.85 -0.37 -0.19
C PRO A 300 -9.63 0.91 -0.99
N GLY A 301 -10.62 1.30 -1.78
CA GLY A 301 -10.50 2.37 -2.79
C GLY A 301 -10.36 1.86 -4.22
N ASP A 302 -9.93 0.62 -4.44
CA ASP A 302 -9.87 0.02 -5.78
C ASP A 302 -11.26 -0.32 -6.31
N GLY A 303 -11.52 0.06 -7.56
CA GLY A 303 -12.77 -0.29 -8.23
C GLY A 303 -13.13 0.68 -9.34
N TRP A 304 -14.17 0.32 -10.09
CA TRP A 304 -14.70 1.15 -11.17
C TRP A 304 -15.92 1.95 -10.70
N VAL A 305 -15.92 3.26 -10.97
CA VAL A 305 -17.06 4.17 -10.77
C VAL A 305 -17.66 4.53 -12.13
N ASP A 306 -18.98 4.38 -12.27
CA ASP A 306 -19.72 4.95 -13.38
C ASP A 306 -19.87 6.47 -13.16
N CYS A 307 -19.19 7.25 -13.98
CA CYS A 307 -19.13 8.70 -13.85
C CYS A 307 -20.22 9.40 -14.67
N ALA A 308 -20.68 10.54 -14.16
CA ALA A 308 -21.65 11.40 -14.82
C ALA A 308 -21.13 11.99 -16.16
N CYS A 309 -19.83 11.89 -16.45
CA CYS A 309 -19.27 12.21 -17.77
C CYS A 309 -19.67 11.21 -18.87
N GLY A 310 -20.24 10.06 -18.49
CA GLY A 310 -20.67 8.97 -19.36
C GLY A 310 -19.65 7.83 -19.48
N ARG A 311 -18.63 7.76 -18.61
CA ARG A 311 -17.55 6.77 -18.68
C ARG A 311 -17.21 6.17 -17.31
N LYS A 312 -16.34 5.16 -17.30
CA LYS A 312 -15.88 4.49 -16.09
C LYS A 312 -14.51 5.00 -15.67
N HIS A 313 -14.35 5.26 -14.39
CA HIS A 313 -13.08 5.70 -13.80
C HIS A 313 -12.62 4.70 -12.74
N TRP A 314 -11.30 4.50 -12.64
CA TRP A 314 -10.69 3.69 -11.59
C TRP A 314 -10.52 4.50 -10.31
N GLY A 315 -10.74 3.87 -9.15
CA GLY A 315 -10.67 4.48 -7.83
C GLY A 315 -12.04 4.96 -7.33
N THR A 316 -12.60 4.26 -6.33
CA THR A 316 -13.93 4.58 -5.77
C THR A 316 -13.93 5.88 -4.97
N ASN A 317 -12.78 6.29 -4.46
CA ASN A 317 -12.60 7.56 -3.75
C ASN A 317 -11.96 8.65 -4.63
N GLY A 318 -11.89 8.43 -5.95
CA GLY A 318 -11.04 9.20 -6.84
C GLY A 318 -9.67 8.53 -7.05
N ALA A 319 -8.84 9.17 -7.86
CA ALA A 319 -7.47 8.76 -8.11
C ALA A 319 -6.53 9.96 -8.07
N ALA A 320 -5.25 9.72 -7.80
CA ALA A 320 -4.26 10.78 -7.74
C ALA A 320 -2.88 10.29 -8.16
N GLY A 321 -2.03 11.20 -8.63
CA GLY A 321 -0.67 10.89 -9.08
C GLY A 321 0.27 12.08 -8.94
N VAL A 322 1.57 11.80 -8.93
CA VAL A 322 2.61 12.83 -8.78
C VAL A 322 3.28 13.10 -10.12
N LEU A 323 3.12 14.31 -10.64
CA LEU A 323 3.92 14.83 -11.74
C LEU A 323 5.21 15.44 -11.17
N LEU A 324 6.21 14.58 -10.98
CA LEU A 324 7.52 14.99 -10.49
C LEU A 324 8.35 15.56 -11.63
N ALA A 325 8.90 16.76 -11.43
CA ALA A 325 9.75 17.45 -12.39
C ALA A 325 11.15 17.72 -11.83
N ARG A 326 12.16 17.54 -12.67
CA ARG A 326 13.57 17.88 -12.41
C ARG A 326 13.88 19.22 -13.06
N ARG A 327 14.64 20.04 -12.35
CA ARG A 327 15.07 21.35 -12.83
C ARG A 327 16.57 21.44 -12.98
N ASP A 328 16.98 22.26 -13.93
CA ASP A 328 18.37 22.66 -14.04
C ASP A 328 18.79 23.49 -12.81
N GLN A 329 19.96 23.19 -12.25
CA GLN A 329 20.43 23.84 -11.03
C GLN A 329 20.88 25.29 -11.25
N GLU A 330 21.26 25.67 -12.48
CA GLU A 330 21.73 27.01 -12.82
C GLU A 330 20.59 27.89 -13.32
N THR A 331 19.76 27.38 -14.23
CA THR A 331 18.69 28.16 -14.86
C THR A 331 17.37 28.10 -14.09
N GLY A 332 17.16 27.05 -13.30
CA GLY A 332 15.89 26.78 -12.62
C GLY A 332 14.79 26.28 -13.56
N GLU A 333 15.08 26.11 -14.86
CA GLU A 333 14.10 25.63 -15.84
C GLU A 333 13.81 24.14 -15.65
N VAL A 334 12.57 23.74 -15.94
CA VAL A 334 12.20 22.32 -15.94
C VAL A 334 12.85 21.63 -17.13
N THR A 335 13.59 20.55 -16.88
CA THR A 335 14.31 19.81 -17.91
C THR A 335 13.66 18.46 -18.20
N HIS A 336 13.22 17.75 -17.16
CA HIS A 336 12.67 16.41 -17.26
C HIS A 336 11.46 16.25 -16.35
N ILE A 337 10.59 15.30 -16.67
CA ILE A 337 9.53 14.82 -15.80
C ILE A 337 9.62 13.30 -15.64
N VAL A 338 9.18 12.78 -14.50
CA VAL A 338 9.02 11.33 -14.34
C VAL A 338 7.76 10.89 -15.08
N MET A 339 7.88 9.86 -15.91
CA MET A 339 6.76 9.24 -16.60
C MET A 339 6.77 7.72 -16.42
N GLN A 340 5.57 7.16 -16.34
CA GLN A 340 5.33 5.72 -16.28
C GLN A 340 4.88 5.21 -17.65
N HIS A 341 5.55 4.19 -18.17
CA HIS A 341 5.06 3.40 -19.30
C HIS A 341 4.19 2.27 -18.78
N ARG A 342 2.87 2.39 -18.98
CA ARG A 342 1.88 1.52 -18.33
C ARG A 342 1.91 0.11 -18.89
N ALA A 343 1.78 -0.90 -18.03
CA ALA A 343 1.70 -2.30 -18.44
C ALA A 343 0.56 -2.53 -19.45
N ALA A 344 0.78 -3.46 -20.38
CA ALA A 344 -0.16 -3.72 -21.48
C ALA A 344 -1.56 -4.17 -21.01
N TRP A 345 -1.67 -4.70 -19.79
CA TRP A 345 -2.92 -5.17 -19.20
C TRP A 345 -3.70 -4.07 -18.45
N SER A 346 -3.11 -2.90 -18.23
CA SER A 346 -3.76 -1.76 -17.57
C SER A 346 -4.77 -1.04 -18.48
N ALA A 347 -5.59 -0.17 -17.90
CA ALA A 347 -6.43 0.77 -18.65
C ALA A 347 -5.56 1.61 -19.61
N GLU A 348 -5.93 1.60 -20.90
CA GLU A 348 -5.14 2.19 -22.01
C GLU A 348 -3.66 1.73 -22.03
N GLY A 349 -3.38 0.46 -21.71
CA GLY A 349 -2.03 -0.09 -21.58
C GLY A 349 -1.06 0.15 -22.74
N GLY A 350 0.23 0.23 -22.41
CA GLY A 350 1.32 0.59 -23.33
C GLY A 350 1.35 2.08 -23.70
N THR A 351 0.63 2.93 -22.98
CA THR A 351 0.71 4.39 -23.05
C THR A 351 1.58 4.95 -21.94
N TRP A 352 2.04 6.18 -22.11
CA TRP A 352 2.81 6.94 -21.13
C TRP A 352 1.90 7.87 -20.33
N GLY A 353 2.07 7.90 -19.01
CA GLY A 353 1.28 8.71 -18.10
C GLY A 353 2.04 9.10 -16.85
N ILE A 354 1.32 9.72 -15.92
CA ILE A 354 1.80 10.09 -14.59
C ILE A 354 1.67 8.85 -13.69
N PRO A 355 2.70 8.47 -12.92
CA PRO A 355 2.56 7.45 -11.89
C PRO A 355 1.48 7.85 -10.89
N GLY A 356 0.56 6.94 -10.59
CA GLY A 356 -0.62 7.26 -9.79
C GLY A 356 -1.73 6.23 -9.90
N GLY A 357 -2.49 6.12 -8.82
CA GLY A 357 -3.50 5.09 -8.62
C GLY A 357 -4.70 5.58 -7.82
N ALA A 358 -5.48 4.62 -7.31
CA ALA A 358 -6.70 4.90 -6.56
C ALA A 358 -6.39 5.50 -5.18
N ILE A 359 -7.20 6.45 -4.73
CA ILE A 359 -7.09 6.99 -3.37
C ILE A 359 -7.67 5.97 -2.39
N ALA A 360 -6.91 5.58 -1.35
CA ALA A 360 -7.38 4.60 -0.38
C ALA A 360 -8.38 5.22 0.62
N ASP A 361 -9.13 4.38 1.32
CA ASP A 361 -10.12 4.86 2.30
C ASP A 361 -9.48 5.75 3.38
N GLY A 362 -9.99 6.97 3.49
CA GLY A 362 -9.53 7.98 4.46
C GLY A 362 -8.31 8.78 4.04
N GLU A 363 -7.68 8.49 2.89
CA GLU A 363 -6.58 9.31 2.35
C GLU A 363 -7.11 10.62 1.76
N SER A 364 -6.35 11.70 1.93
CA SER A 364 -6.50 12.89 1.10
C SER A 364 -5.90 12.65 -0.30
N PRO A 365 -6.26 13.44 -1.33
CA PRO A 365 -5.68 13.29 -2.66
C PRO A 365 -4.15 13.42 -2.71
N ILE A 366 -3.57 14.30 -1.88
CA ILE A 366 -2.11 14.46 -1.79
C ILE A 366 -1.47 13.24 -1.13
N GLU A 367 -2.06 12.71 -0.05
CA GLU A 367 -1.59 11.48 0.60
C GLU A 367 -1.61 10.30 -0.38
N GLY A 368 -2.72 10.13 -1.11
CA GLY A 368 -2.87 9.11 -2.13
C GLY A 368 -1.82 9.25 -3.23
N ALA A 369 -1.63 10.44 -3.79
CA ALA A 369 -0.61 10.70 -4.81
C ALA A 369 0.80 10.35 -4.33
N LEU A 370 1.19 10.80 -3.12
CA LEU A 370 2.51 10.56 -2.55
C LEU A 370 2.75 9.08 -2.27
N ARG A 371 1.72 8.36 -1.82
CA ARG A 371 1.79 6.91 -1.65
C ARG A 371 1.99 6.21 -2.98
N GLU A 372 1.12 6.47 -3.96
CA GLU A 372 1.14 5.81 -5.27
C GLU A 372 2.48 6.07 -5.98
N ALA A 373 3.02 7.28 -5.87
CA ALA A 373 4.33 7.61 -6.40
C ALA A 373 5.47 6.78 -5.76
N TYR A 374 5.36 6.43 -4.48
CA TYR A 374 6.32 5.54 -3.83
C TYR A 374 6.12 4.08 -4.25
N GLU A 375 4.87 3.60 -4.22
CA GLU A 375 4.49 2.21 -4.51
C GLU A 375 4.78 1.83 -5.97
N GLU A 376 4.42 2.69 -6.92
CA GLU A 376 4.61 2.41 -8.36
C GLU A 376 6.02 2.83 -8.84
N ALA A 377 6.48 4.00 -8.41
CA ALA A 377 7.62 4.70 -9.03
C ALA A 377 8.87 4.88 -8.18
N ASN A 378 8.89 4.36 -6.94
CA ASN A 378 10.01 4.52 -6.00
C ASN A 378 10.34 6.00 -5.70
N ILE A 379 9.34 6.88 -5.77
CA ILE A 379 9.49 8.29 -5.43
C ILE A 379 9.20 8.46 -3.94
N THR A 380 10.25 8.62 -3.13
CA THR A 380 10.08 8.82 -1.68
C THR A 380 9.55 10.23 -1.41
N PRO A 381 8.50 10.40 -0.57
CA PRO A 381 8.04 11.74 -0.17
C PRO A 381 9.17 12.61 0.41
N ALA A 382 10.09 12.02 1.16
CA ALA A 382 11.23 12.73 1.74
C ALA A 382 12.13 13.44 0.70
N ASP A 383 12.15 12.98 -0.55
CA ASP A 383 13.02 13.49 -1.62
C ASP A 383 12.37 14.58 -2.49
N ILE A 384 11.07 14.85 -2.29
CA ILE A 384 10.29 15.75 -3.14
C ILE A 384 9.52 16.81 -2.36
N GLU A 385 9.27 17.94 -3.01
CA GLU A 385 8.43 19.01 -2.50
C GLU A 385 7.17 19.15 -3.34
N VAL A 386 6.02 19.30 -2.70
CA VAL A 386 4.76 19.57 -3.39
C VAL A 386 4.63 21.08 -3.63
N VAL A 387 4.49 21.46 -4.89
CA VAL A 387 4.52 22.86 -5.37
C VAL A 387 3.21 23.29 -6.06
N GLY A 388 2.19 22.44 -6.01
CA GLY A 388 0.83 22.74 -6.45
C GLY A 388 0.04 21.47 -6.73
N SER A 389 -1.25 21.63 -7.05
CA SER A 389 -2.11 20.53 -7.48
C SER A 389 -3.08 20.98 -8.58
N TYR A 390 -3.51 20.03 -9.39
CA TYR A 390 -4.63 20.20 -10.31
C TYR A 390 -5.63 19.06 -10.08
N CYS A 391 -6.86 19.43 -9.75
CA CYS A 391 -7.96 18.49 -9.58
C CYS A 391 -8.94 18.63 -10.75
N GLU A 392 -9.17 17.54 -11.49
CA GLU A 392 -10.25 17.48 -12.48
C GLU A 392 -11.49 16.84 -11.83
N ASP A 393 -12.48 17.66 -11.50
CA ASP A 393 -13.68 17.27 -10.76
C ASP A 393 -14.82 16.90 -11.72
N HIS A 394 -15.24 15.64 -11.67
CA HIS A 394 -16.36 15.13 -12.46
C HIS A 394 -17.64 14.94 -11.64
N GLY A 395 -17.69 15.39 -10.39
CA GLY A 395 -18.83 15.23 -9.48
C GLY A 395 -18.68 14.01 -8.57
N PRO A 396 -19.05 12.78 -8.99
CA PRO A 396 -18.92 11.60 -8.15
C PRO A 396 -17.50 11.00 -8.16
N TRP A 397 -16.58 11.59 -8.91
CA TRP A 397 -15.19 11.16 -9.05
C TRP A 397 -14.30 12.35 -9.42
N ALA A 398 -13.04 12.31 -9.00
CA ALA A 398 -12.04 13.30 -9.40
C ALA A 398 -10.66 12.65 -9.58
N TYR A 399 -9.83 13.25 -10.45
CA TYR A 399 -8.40 12.96 -10.53
C TYR A 399 -7.59 14.13 -10.01
N THR A 400 -6.66 13.90 -9.09
CA THR A 400 -5.73 14.94 -8.63
C THR A 400 -4.31 14.67 -9.12
N THR A 401 -3.79 15.57 -9.95
CA THR A 401 -2.38 15.64 -10.31
C THR A 401 -1.65 16.54 -9.31
N VAL A 402 -0.75 15.98 -8.53
CA VAL A 402 0.13 16.72 -7.61
C VAL A 402 1.41 17.10 -8.36
N PHE A 403 1.73 18.39 -8.42
CA PHE A 403 2.97 18.87 -9.00
C PHE A 403 4.06 18.87 -7.94
N ALA A 404 5.21 18.28 -8.26
CA ALA A 404 6.33 18.20 -7.35
C ALA A 404 7.66 18.51 -8.04
N PHE A 405 8.62 19.01 -7.27
CA PHE A 405 10.02 19.09 -7.66
C PHE A 405 10.88 18.21 -6.76
N GLU A 406 12.05 17.82 -7.26
CA GLU A 406 13.10 17.27 -6.39
C GLU A 406 13.51 18.33 -5.37
N LYS A 407 13.60 17.92 -4.09
CA LYS A 407 14.12 18.80 -3.04
C LYS A 407 15.58 19.16 -3.35
N PRO A 408 16.02 20.40 -3.03
CA PRO A 408 17.42 20.77 -3.14
C PRO A 408 18.35 19.78 -2.42
N GLY A 409 19.34 19.25 -3.13
CA GLY A 409 20.31 18.28 -2.59
C GLY A 409 19.83 16.82 -2.54
N HIS A 410 18.60 16.54 -3.01
CA HIS A 410 18.09 15.20 -3.21
C HIS A 410 18.10 14.83 -4.69
N GLU A 411 18.20 13.53 -4.98
CA GLU A 411 18.07 13.00 -6.32
C GLU A 411 17.11 11.81 -6.29
N VAL A 412 16.07 11.88 -7.11
CA VAL A 412 15.08 10.81 -7.25
C VAL A 412 15.51 9.88 -8.39
N HIS A 413 15.61 8.60 -8.05
CA HIS A 413 15.87 7.52 -8.99
C HIS A 413 14.60 6.67 -9.16
N PRO A 414 13.72 7.06 -10.10
CA PRO A 414 12.48 6.35 -10.31
C PRO A 414 12.78 4.94 -10.87
N ARG A 415 11.97 3.98 -10.44
CA ARG A 415 12.00 2.60 -10.96
C ARG A 415 10.64 1.96 -10.77
N ALA A 416 10.28 1.05 -11.67
CA ALA A 416 9.12 0.20 -11.49
C ALA A 416 9.32 -0.66 -10.22
N ASN A 417 8.46 -0.45 -9.23
CA ASN A 417 8.44 -1.23 -8.00
C ASN A 417 7.34 -2.30 -8.01
N ASP A 418 6.45 -2.25 -9.01
CA ASP A 418 5.36 -3.20 -9.24
C ASP A 418 5.31 -3.68 -10.70
N ASP A 419 4.38 -4.59 -10.96
CA ASP A 419 4.13 -5.14 -12.30
C ASP A 419 3.17 -4.28 -13.14
N GLU A 420 2.75 -3.11 -12.64
CA GLU A 420 1.84 -2.17 -13.32
C GLU A 420 2.58 -1.28 -14.32
N SER A 421 3.91 -1.28 -14.25
CA SER A 421 4.80 -0.46 -15.06
C SER A 421 5.72 -1.34 -15.92
N MET A 422 5.80 -1.04 -17.23
CA MET A 422 6.83 -1.62 -18.11
C MET A 422 8.19 -0.97 -17.82
N GLU A 423 8.20 0.34 -17.65
CA GLU A 423 9.34 1.15 -17.28
C GLU A 423 8.87 2.48 -16.67
N ILE A 424 9.75 3.11 -15.90
CA ILE A 424 9.54 4.43 -15.32
C ILE A 424 10.82 5.21 -15.54
N GLU A 425 10.71 6.35 -16.22
CA GLU A 425 11.87 7.09 -16.71
C GLU A 425 11.74 8.59 -16.48
N TRP A 426 12.90 9.25 -16.41
CA TRP A 426 13.02 10.68 -16.59
C TRP A 426 12.95 11.01 -18.08
N VAL A 427 11.85 11.60 -18.52
CA VAL A 427 11.63 11.99 -19.92
C VAL A 427 11.93 13.48 -20.07
N PRO A 428 12.77 13.91 -21.04
CA PRO A 428 12.95 15.32 -21.34
C PRO A 428 11.61 15.99 -21.64
N ILE A 429 11.33 17.14 -21.03
CA ILE A 429 10.01 17.78 -21.12
C ILE A 429 9.56 18.04 -22.57
N ALA A 430 10.51 18.38 -23.45
CA ALA A 430 10.27 18.62 -24.86
C ALA A 430 9.94 17.35 -25.69
N GLU A 431 10.30 16.16 -25.19
CA GLU A 431 10.05 14.87 -25.85
C GLU A 431 8.71 14.25 -25.44
N VAL A 432 8.08 14.74 -24.37
CA VAL A 432 6.79 14.22 -23.86
C VAL A 432 5.71 14.19 -24.95
N PRO A 433 5.52 15.22 -25.80
CA PRO A 433 4.53 15.18 -26.88
C PRO A 433 4.80 14.10 -27.95
N ASN A 434 6.03 13.59 -28.05
CA ASN A 434 6.42 12.57 -29.02
C ASN A 434 6.10 11.15 -28.52
N LEU A 435 5.79 10.98 -27.24
CA LEU A 435 5.41 9.71 -26.65
C LEU A 435 3.96 9.34 -26.96
N LYS A 436 3.64 8.05 -26.88
CA LYS A 436 2.27 7.55 -26.94
C LYS A 436 1.56 7.83 -25.61
N LEU A 437 1.12 9.07 -25.40
CA LEU A 437 0.49 9.50 -24.15
C LEU A 437 -0.89 8.87 -23.94
N LEU A 438 -1.21 8.59 -22.67
CA LEU A 438 -2.57 8.32 -22.18
C LEU A 438 -3.50 9.45 -22.63
N THR A 439 -4.75 9.13 -22.99
CA THR A 439 -5.68 10.12 -23.58
C THR A 439 -5.85 11.37 -22.71
N ALA A 440 -6.07 11.21 -21.40
CA ALA A 440 -6.18 12.33 -20.46
C ALA A 440 -4.87 13.14 -20.37
N MET A 441 -3.73 12.46 -20.22
CA MET A 441 -2.41 13.12 -20.19
C MET A 441 -2.14 13.94 -21.46
N ARG A 442 -2.50 13.42 -22.64
CA ARG A 442 -2.35 14.15 -23.91
C ARG A 442 -3.18 15.43 -23.94
N ALA A 443 -4.40 15.38 -23.42
CA ALA A 443 -5.32 16.53 -23.40
C ALA A 443 -4.81 17.64 -22.45
N ASP A 444 -4.29 17.26 -21.28
CA ASP A 444 -3.85 18.20 -20.26
C ASP A 444 -2.40 18.67 -20.41
N TRP A 445 -1.56 17.93 -21.13
CA TRP A 445 -0.13 18.19 -21.22
C TRP A 445 0.24 19.66 -21.52
N PRO A 446 -0.36 20.35 -22.51
CA PRO A 446 -0.01 21.75 -22.77
C PRO A 446 -0.27 22.68 -21.57
N ARG A 447 -1.28 22.38 -20.74
CA ARG A 447 -1.60 23.14 -19.52
C ARG A 447 -0.64 22.77 -18.39
N PHE A 448 -0.29 21.49 -18.26
CA PHE A 448 0.66 21.01 -17.25
C PHE A 448 2.08 21.53 -17.49
N GLU A 449 2.57 21.47 -18.73
CA GLU A 449 3.87 22.02 -19.12
C GLU A 449 3.93 23.52 -18.82
N LYS A 450 2.92 24.28 -19.24
CA LYS A 450 2.84 25.72 -18.96
C LYS A 450 2.88 26.00 -17.45
N ARG A 451 2.07 25.28 -16.66
CA ARG A 451 2.01 25.44 -15.20
C ARG A 451 3.34 25.11 -14.54
N LEU A 452 3.99 24.00 -14.91
CA LEU A 452 5.30 23.62 -14.39
C LEU A 452 6.33 24.72 -14.63
N ASN A 453 6.35 25.29 -15.83
CA ASN A 453 7.25 26.40 -16.18
C ASN A 453 6.93 27.69 -15.39
N GLU A 454 5.65 28.01 -15.18
CA GLU A 454 5.23 29.15 -14.36
C GLU A 454 5.64 28.99 -12.89
N ILE A 455 5.39 27.81 -12.30
CA ILE A 455 5.81 27.47 -10.94
C ILE A 455 7.35 27.54 -10.84
N ALA A 456 8.07 26.92 -11.77
CA ALA A 456 9.54 26.92 -11.77
C ALA A 456 10.12 28.34 -11.84
N SER A 457 9.53 29.23 -12.64
CA SER A 457 10.00 30.62 -12.79
C SER A 457 9.87 31.48 -11.53
N THR A 458 8.95 31.12 -10.63
CA THR A 458 8.68 31.85 -9.38
C THR A 458 9.23 31.14 -8.15
N TYR A 459 9.68 29.90 -8.31
CA TYR A 459 10.19 29.10 -7.23
C TYR A 459 11.58 29.58 -6.79
N GLN A 460 11.68 29.93 -5.52
CA GLN A 460 12.93 30.26 -4.85
C GLN A 460 13.23 29.11 -3.88
N GLY A 461 14.17 28.23 -4.24
CA GLY A 461 14.56 27.08 -3.40
C GLY A 461 14.66 27.45 -1.93
N ARG A 462 13.87 26.77 -1.09
CA ARG A 462 13.91 26.95 0.36
C ARG A 462 14.93 26.02 1.01
#